data_AF-A0AAV4BYJ6-F1
#
_entry.id   AF-A0AAV4BYJ6-F1
#
_cell.length_a   1.000
_cell.length_b   1.000
_cell.length_c   1.000
_cell.angle_alpha   90.00
_cell.angle_beta   90.00
_cell.angle_gamma   90.00
#
_symmetry.space_group_name_H-M   'P 1'
#
loop_
_entity.id
_entity.type
_entity.pdbx_description
1 polymer ?
#
loop_
_entity_poly.entity_id
_entity_poly.type
_entity_poly.pdbx_seq_one_letter_code
_entity_poly.pdbx_strand_id
1 'polypeptide(L)'
;MSKRLRDGLQAFTGCDSTCFVGKGKLKALKMLQGDQHLQDTFSMFGTLETISGQDIQVKETFVCQLYGKYPHTRVDKVRYDKVRQCFKGKKGILPNSEEYDLS
;
A
#
# COMPACT_ATOMS: atom_id res chain seq x y z
N MET A 1 16.11 16.03 2.70
CA MET A 1 14.83 15.31 2.91
C MET A 1 13.97 16.07 3.91
N SER A 2 12.79 16.56 3.50
CA SER A 2 11.91 17.40 4.32
C SER A 2 11.40 16.66 5.57
N LYS A 3 11.16 17.39 6.67
CA LYS A 3 10.57 16.85 7.91
C LYS A 3 9.20 16.22 7.63
N ARG A 4 8.36 16.90 6.84
CA ARG A 4 7.00 16.45 6.50
C ARG A 4 6.98 15.11 5.77
N LEU A 5 7.95 14.88 4.89
CA LEU A 5 8.07 13.61 4.16
C LEU A 5 8.34 12.43 5.11
N ARG A 6 9.17 12.63 6.14
CA ARG A 6 9.41 11.61 7.17
C ARG A 6 8.17 11.35 8.00
N ASP A 7 7.50 12.42 8.41
CA ASP A 7 6.29 12.34 9.23
C ASP A 7 5.17 11.64 8.45
N GLY A 8 5.00 11.93 7.16
CA GLY A 8 4.05 11.24 6.27
C GLY A 8 4.39 9.76 6.07
N LEU A 9 5.67 9.43 5.84
CA LEU A 9 6.10 8.03 5.72
C LEU A 9 5.89 7.27 7.04
N GLN A 10 6.17 7.89 8.18
CA GLN A 10 5.96 7.30 9.51
C GLN A 10 4.47 7.11 9.81
N ALA A 11 3.63 8.09 9.47
CA ALA A 11 2.18 7.99 9.63
C ALA A 11 1.59 6.87 8.75
N PHE A 12 2.09 6.71 7.53
CA PHE A 12 1.63 5.68 6.62
C PHE A 12 2.15 4.28 6.99
N THR A 13 3.44 4.15 7.31
CA THR A 13 4.08 2.85 7.56
C THR A 13 3.99 2.39 9.02
N GLY A 14 3.57 3.27 9.93
CA GLY A 14 3.39 2.96 11.34
C GLY A 14 4.69 2.49 12.04
N CYS A 15 4.55 1.55 12.96
CA CYS A 15 5.68 0.85 13.56
C CYS A 15 5.90 -0.49 12.83
N ASP A 16 7.15 -0.96 12.78
CA ASP A 16 7.52 -2.22 12.10
C ASP A 16 6.70 -3.43 12.62
N SER A 17 6.17 -3.34 13.85
CA SER A 17 5.36 -4.37 14.49
C SER A 17 3.88 -4.36 14.10
N THR A 18 3.32 -3.30 13.50
CA THR A 18 1.86 -3.11 13.40
C THR A 18 1.29 -2.94 12.00
N CYS A 19 1.98 -2.29 11.07
CA CYS A 19 1.36 -1.90 9.78
C CYS A 19 1.96 -2.60 8.55
N PHE A 20 3.24 -2.99 8.60
CA PHE A 20 3.96 -3.59 7.47
C PHE A 20 4.95 -4.67 7.93
N VAL A 21 4.44 -5.69 8.65
CA VAL A 21 5.26 -6.75 9.24
C VAL A 21 6.19 -7.38 8.19
N GLY A 22 7.49 -7.37 8.48
CA GLY A 22 8.53 -7.91 7.60
C GLY A 22 8.87 -7.05 6.37
N LYS A 23 8.27 -5.85 6.23
CA LYS A 23 8.63 -4.84 5.23
C LYS A 23 9.19 -3.62 5.97
N GLY A 24 10.47 -3.69 6.29
CA GLY A 24 11.13 -2.62 7.05
C GLY A 24 11.06 -1.26 6.35
N LYS A 25 11.01 -0.19 7.17
CA LYS A 25 10.96 1.21 6.72
C LYS A 25 12.06 1.59 5.74
N LEU A 26 13.20 0.91 5.78
CA LEU A 26 14.32 1.17 4.87
C LEU A 26 13.93 0.95 3.40
N LYS A 27 13.15 -0.10 3.09
CA LYS A 27 12.71 -0.36 1.71
C LYS A 27 11.73 0.72 1.25
N ALA A 28 10.76 1.04 2.10
CA ALA A 28 9.78 2.10 1.85
C ALA A 28 10.46 3.47 1.65
N LEU A 29 11.47 3.77 2.47
CA LEU A 29 12.26 5.00 2.37
C LEU A 29 13.06 5.07 1.06
N LYS A 30 13.72 3.97 0.65
CA LYS A 30 14.45 3.93 -0.62
C LYS A 30 13.55 4.14 -1.83
N MET A 31 12.36 3.51 -1.81
CA MET A 31 11.36 3.71 -2.86
C MET A 31 10.89 5.17 -2.91
N LEU A 32 10.60 5.76 -1.74
CA LEU A 32 10.20 7.15 -1.63
C LEU A 32 11.28 8.13 -2.13
N GLN A 33 12.55 7.88 -1.79
CA GLN A 33 13.67 8.72 -2.24
C GLN A 33 13.91 8.65 -3.75
N GLY A 34 13.54 7.55 -4.39
CA GLY A 34 13.72 7.34 -5.84
C GLY A 34 12.61 7.90 -6.71
N ASP A 35 11.53 8.43 -6.13
CA ASP A 35 10.33 8.83 -6.87
C ASP A 35 9.80 10.18 -6.35
N GLN A 36 9.87 11.21 -7.20
CA GLN A 36 9.43 12.56 -6.85
C GLN A 36 7.91 12.61 -6.60
N HIS A 37 7.13 11.84 -7.36
CA HIS A 37 5.68 11.82 -7.21
C HIS A 37 5.28 11.23 -5.86
N LEU A 38 5.95 10.16 -5.43
CA LEU A 38 5.77 9.64 -4.07
C LEU A 38 6.18 10.67 -3.02
N GLN A 39 7.25 11.44 -3.23
CA GLN A 39 7.64 12.48 -2.27
C GLN A 39 6.58 13.57 -2.12
N ASP A 40 5.96 13.97 -3.23
CA ASP A 40 4.91 14.99 -3.22
C ASP A 40 3.66 14.45 -2.53
N THR A 41 3.19 13.25 -2.91
CA THR A 41 2.03 12.58 -2.29
C THR A 41 2.22 12.37 -0.79
N PHE A 42 3.41 11.95 -0.35
CA PHE A 42 3.68 11.72 1.08
C PHE A 42 3.94 13.01 1.86
N SER A 43 4.36 14.10 1.21
CA SER A 43 4.50 15.40 1.86
C SER A 43 3.15 16.07 2.17
N MET A 44 2.10 15.66 1.47
CA MET A 44 0.71 16.11 1.67
C MET A 44 -0.06 15.30 2.73
N PHE A 45 0.58 14.29 3.34
CA PHE A 45 -0.06 13.51 4.40
C PHE A 45 -0.40 14.42 5.60
N GLY A 46 -1.67 14.37 6.03
CA GLY A 46 -2.17 15.15 7.16
C GLY A 46 -2.42 16.64 6.86
N THR A 47 -2.22 17.10 5.62
CA THR A 47 -2.55 18.48 5.23
C THR A 47 -3.84 18.60 4.41
N LEU A 48 -4.32 17.48 3.86
CA LEU A 48 -5.53 17.43 3.05
C LEU A 48 -6.69 16.90 3.88
N GLU A 49 -7.82 17.61 3.88
CA GLU A 49 -9.08 17.11 4.45
C GLU A 49 -9.68 15.99 3.60
N THR A 50 -9.51 16.08 2.28
CA THR A 50 -10.04 15.11 1.30
C THR A 50 -8.90 14.56 0.45
N ILE A 51 -8.85 13.24 0.31
CA ILE A 51 -7.85 12.53 -0.50
C ILE A 51 -8.47 12.23 -1.86
N SER A 52 -7.76 12.57 -2.96
CA SER A 52 -8.24 12.26 -4.30
C SER A 52 -8.13 10.76 -4.62
N GLY A 53 -8.95 10.28 -5.56
CA GLY A 53 -8.84 8.89 -6.04
C GLY A 53 -7.46 8.57 -6.63
N GLN A 54 -6.79 9.57 -7.24
CA GLN A 54 -5.42 9.44 -7.74
C GLN A 54 -4.43 9.24 -6.61
N ASP A 55 -4.52 10.01 -5.52
CA ASP A 55 -3.65 9.84 -4.35
C ASP A 55 -3.83 8.46 -3.70
N ILE A 56 -5.06 7.95 -3.66
CA ILE A 56 -5.34 6.58 -3.19
C ILE A 56 -4.62 5.58 -4.09
N GLN A 57 -4.78 5.69 -5.41
CA GLN A 57 -4.16 4.78 -6.37
C GLN A 57 -2.62 4.78 -6.31
N VAL A 58 -2.01 5.96 -6.10
CA VAL A 58 -0.56 6.09 -5.90
C VAL A 58 -0.11 5.36 -4.63
N LYS A 59 -0.85 5.52 -3.53
CA LYS A 59 -0.58 4.83 -2.27
C LYS A 59 -0.78 3.32 -2.37
N GLU A 60 -1.81 2.86 -3.09
CA GLU A 60 -2.03 1.44 -3.34
C GLU A 60 -0.91 0.82 -4.19
N THR A 61 -0.51 1.52 -5.24
CA THR A 61 0.61 1.11 -6.10
C THR A 61 1.91 1.01 -5.29
N PHE A 62 2.19 2.00 -4.45
CA PHE A 62 3.32 1.99 -3.54
C PHE A 62 3.30 0.77 -2.61
N VAL A 63 2.16 0.42 -2.02
CA VAL A 63 2.02 -0.77 -1.16
C VAL A 63 2.27 -2.05 -1.95
N CYS A 64 1.68 -2.19 -3.15
CA CYS A 64 1.92 -3.35 -4.00
C CYS A 64 3.41 -3.52 -4.32
N GLN A 65 4.11 -2.45 -4.69
CA GLN A 65 5.56 -2.47 -4.94
C GLN A 65 6.37 -2.80 -3.67
N LEU A 66 5.99 -2.25 -2.52
CA LEU A 66 6.64 -2.54 -1.23
C LEU A 66 6.60 -4.04 -0.93
N TYR A 67 5.47 -4.70 -1.24
CA TYR A 67 5.33 -6.15 -1.11
C TYR A 67 5.93 -6.97 -2.26
N GLY A 68 6.50 -6.33 -3.30
CA GLY A 68 7.07 -7.03 -4.46
C GLY A 68 6.01 -7.62 -5.39
N LYS A 69 4.84 -6.96 -5.46
CA LYS A 69 3.67 -7.36 -6.24
C LYS A 69 3.48 -6.48 -7.48
N TYR A 70 4.54 -5.84 -7.95
CA TYR A 70 4.53 -5.14 -9.24
C TYR A 70 4.19 -6.13 -10.38
N PRO A 71 3.39 -5.75 -11.39
CA PRO A 71 2.82 -4.41 -11.67
C PRO A 71 1.43 -4.16 -11.08
N HIS A 72 1.00 -4.89 -10.04
CA HIS A 72 -0.32 -4.65 -9.44
C HIS A 72 -0.40 -3.27 -8.78
N THR A 73 -1.58 -2.66 -8.88
CA THR A 73 -1.87 -1.31 -8.39
C THR A 73 -3.01 -1.28 -7.37
N ARG A 74 -3.69 -2.41 -7.13
CA ARG A 74 -4.81 -2.54 -6.19
C ARG A 74 -4.45 -3.50 -5.06
N VAL A 75 -4.45 -3.00 -3.84
CA VAL A 75 -4.01 -3.78 -2.69
C VAL A 75 -4.99 -4.91 -2.38
N ASP A 76 -6.28 -4.65 -2.54
CA ASP A 76 -7.33 -5.61 -2.21
C ASP A 76 -7.32 -6.83 -3.12
N LYS A 77 -7.02 -6.66 -4.41
CA LYS A 77 -6.81 -7.79 -5.33
C LYS A 77 -5.65 -8.67 -4.88
N VAL A 78 -4.52 -8.04 -4.50
CA VAL A 78 -3.35 -8.77 -3.98
C VAL A 78 -3.65 -9.50 -2.68
N ARG A 79 -4.46 -8.90 -1.78
CA ARG A 79 -4.92 -9.55 -0.54
C ARG A 79 -5.82 -10.74 -0.85
N TYR A 80 -6.79 -10.56 -1.74
CA TYR A 80 -7.70 -11.61 -2.17
C TYR A 80 -6.95 -12.80 -2.76
N ASP A 81 -6.01 -12.55 -3.68
CA ASP A 81 -5.20 -13.61 -4.30
C ASP A 81 -4.37 -14.38 -3.26
N LYS A 82 -3.81 -13.67 -2.26
CA LYS A 82 -3.06 -14.30 -1.18
C LYS A 82 -3.95 -15.20 -0.32
N VAL A 83 -5.15 -14.73 0.03
CA VAL A 83 -6.14 -15.55 0.77
C VAL A 83 -6.52 -16.76 -0.08
N ARG A 84 -6.85 -16.57 -1.36
CA ARG A 84 -7.19 -17.66 -2.28
C ARG A 84 -6.10 -18.73 -2.38
N GLN A 85 -4.83 -18.33 -2.38
CA GLN A 85 -3.69 -19.25 -2.34
C GLN A 85 -3.62 -20.04 -1.03
N CYS A 86 -3.77 -19.38 0.12
CA CYS A 86 -3.73 -20.03 1.44
C CYS A 86 -4.89 -21.01 1.68
N PHE A 87 -6.04 -20.78 1.06
CA PHE A 87 -7.26 -21.57 1.24
C PHE A 87 -7.61 -22.44 0.02
N LYS A 88 -6.67 -22.60 -0.93
CA LYS A 88 -6.88 -23.44 -2.12
C LYS A 88 -7.30 -24.86 -1.70
N GLY A 89 -8.49 -25.28 -2.12
CA GLY A 89 -9.07 -26.60 -1.79
C GLY A 89 -10.01 -26.63 -0.59
N LYS A 90 -10.19 -25.54 0.16
CA LYS A 90 -11.17 -25.44 1.27
C LYS A 90 -12.47 -24.79 0.77
N LYS A 91 -13.55 -25.57 0.68
CA LYS A 91 -14.88 -25.06 0.27
C LYS A 91 -15.49 -24.17 1.37
N GLY A 92 -16.16 -23.08 0.98
CA GLY A 92 -16.97 -22.23 1.86
C GLY A 92 -16.25 -21.13 2.66
N ILE A 93 -14.95 -20.92 2.46
CA ILE A 93 -14.15 -19.92 3.22
C ILE A 93 -13.75 -18.71 2.37
N LEU A 94 -13.82 -18.80 1.05
CA LEU A 94 -13.42 -17.71 0.17
C LEU A 94 -14.58 -16.72 -0.02
N PRO A 95 -14.34 -15.41 0.16
CA PRO A 95 -15.35 -14.40 -0.17
C PRO A 95 -15.60 -14.35 -1.68
N ASN A 96 -16.79 -13.89 -2.09
CA ASN A 96 -17.19 -13.82 -3.50
C ASN A 96 -16.23 -12.91 -4.28
N SER A 97 -15.79 -13.36 -5.45
CA SER A 97 -14.82 -12.63 -6.28
C SER A 97 -15.35 -11.30 -6.81
N GLU A 98 -16.68 -11.18 -6.97
CA GLU A 98 -17.34 -10.00 -7.56
C GLU A 98 -17.26 -8.75 -6.67
N GLU A 99 -17.04 -8.90 -5.36
CA GLU A 99 -16.92 -7.76 -4.42
C GLU A 99 -15.56 -7.05 -4.52
N TYR A 100 -14.55 -7.72 -5.10
CA TYR A 100 -13.17 -7.22 -5.17
C TYR A 100 -12.71 -6.90 -6.60
N ASP A 101 -13.56 -7.15 -7.60
CA ASP A 101 -13.33 -6.85 -9.02
C ASP A 101 -14.25 -5.69 -9.46
N LEU A 102 -14.18 -4.57 -8.74
CA LEU A 102 -14.78 -3.32 -9.23
C LEU A 102 -13.87 -2.74 -10.31
N SER A 103 -14.07 -3.18 -11.54
CA SER A 103 -13.44 -2.64 -12.77
C SER A 103 -13.62 -1.13 -12.88
#